data_AF-V5FV59-F1
#
_entry.id   AF-V5FV59-F1
#
_cell.length_a   1.000
_cell.length_b   1.000
_cell.length_c   1.000
_cell.angle_alpha   90.00
_cell.angle_beta   90.00
_cell.angle_gamma   90.00
#
_symmetry.space_group_name_H-M   'P 1'
#
loop_
_entity.id
_entity.type
_entity.pdbx_description
1 polymer ?
#
loop_
_entity_poly.entity_id
_entity_poly.type
_entity_poly.pdbx_seq_one_letter_code
_entity_poly.pdbx_strand_id
1 'polypeptide(L)'
;SDLEVKVRKSTERISENMHIVANEPSLAFYRLQEHVRKALNPMVDRRVDVNKLHTELQGRCYDIEYAVGALKAMGKAEDSFKNIQDNLKNAIFLKQQLKYEESRKKKSDTNSVYKRLSAHITLDLPELPELSDVVRETANRAEHMMSKATHSS
;
A
#
# COMPACT_ATOMS: atom_id res chain seq x y z
N SER A 1 -60.43 3.76 -23.82
CA SER A 1 -59.05 3.49 -23.33
C SER A 1 -59.04 3.31 -21.82
N ASP A 2 -58.01 2.69 -21.22
CA ASP A 2 -57.90 2.54 -19.75
C ASP A 2 -57.97 3.88 -19.01
N LEU A 3 -57.46 4.94 -19.65
CA LEU A 3 -57.54 6.30 -19.13
C LEU A 3 -58.99 6.78 -19.02
N GLU A 4 -59.80 6.58 -20.06
CA GLU A 4 -61.22 6.97 -20.04
C GLU A 4 -62.01 6.28 -18.93
N VAL A 5 -61.73 4.99 -18.69
CA VAL A 5 -62.36 4.23 -17.60
C VAL A 5 -61.98 4.79 -16.23
N LYS A 6 -60.70 5.14 -16.03
CA LYS A 6 -60.22 5.77 -14.79
C LYS A 6 -60.81 7.16 -14.59
N VAL A 7 -60.86 7.97 -15.65
CA VAL A 7 -61.44 9.31 -15.61
C VAL A 7 -62.92 9.23 -15.24
N ARG A 8 -63.72 8.41 -15.93
CA ARG A 8 -65.15 8.23 -15.63
C ARG A 8 -65.37 7.83 -14.17
N LYS A 9 -64.64 6.82 -13.70
CA LYS A 9 -64.77 6.33 -12.31
C LYS A 9 -64.39 7.39 -11.27
N SER A 10 -63.39 8.23 -11.56
CA SER A 10 -63.02 9.34 -10.70
C SER A 10 -64.10 10.43 -10.69
N THR A 11 -64.65 10.79 -11.86
CA THR A 11 -65.72 11.77 -11.99
C THR A 11 -66.99 11.33 -11.26
N GLU A 12 -67.40 10.07 -11.41
CA GLU A 12 -68.55 9.49 -10.68
C GLU A 12 -68.38 9.63 -9.16
N ARG A 13 -67.20 9.27 -8.64
CA ARG A 13 -66.88 9.39 -7.21
C ARG A 13 -66.86 10.84 -6.73
N ILE A 14 -66.33 11.76 -7.53
CA ILE A 14 -66.32 13.19 -7.19
C ILE A 14 -67.76 13.70 -7.11
N SER A 15 -68.59 13.36 -8.10
CA SER A 15 -70.00 13.76 -8.13
C SER A 15 -70.78 13.21 -6.93
N GLU A 16 -70.59 11.94 -6.59
CA GLU A 16 -71.21 11.32 -5.41
C GLU A 16 -70.79 12.02 -4.13
N ASN A 17 -69.49 12.23 -3.93
CA ASN A 17 -69.00 12.92 -2.73
C ASN A 17 -69.50 14.36 -2.66
N MET A 18 -69.61 15.06 -3.79
CA MET A 18 -70.16 16.42 -3.83
C MET A 18 -71.63 16.45 -3.42
N HIS A 19 -72.43 15.48 -3.85
CA HIS A 19 -73.81 15.34 -3.41
C HIS A 19 -73.93 15.08 -1.91
N ILE A 20 -73.04 14.23 -1.35
CA ILE A 20 -73.01 13.95 0.09
C ILE A 20 -72.62 15.20 0.87
N VAL A 21 -71.63 15.97 0.41
CA VAL A 21 -71.21 17.21 1.08
C VAL A 21 -72.35 18.25 1.08
N ALA A 22 -73.06 18.40 -0.04
CA ALA A 22 -74.12 19.41 -0.18
C ALA A 22 -75.38 19.11 0.65
N ASN A 23 -75.70 17.83 0.84
CA ASN A 23 -76.95 17.40 1.48
C ASN A 23 -76.76 16.80 2.88
N GLU A 24 -75.61 16.19 3.15
CA GLU A 24 -75.29 15.47 4.39
C GLU A 24 -73.89 15.87 4.93
N PRO A 25 -73.69 17.16 5.29
CA PRO A 25 -72.37 17.69 5.64
C PRO A 25 -71.75 16.99 6.86
N SER A 26 -72.56 16.59 7.84
CA SER A 26 -72.09 15.85 9.02
C SER A 26 -71.46 14.50 8.65
N LEU A 27 -72.05 13.78 7.70
CA LEU A 27 -71.51 12.50 7.22
C LEU A 27 -70.20 12.72 6.45
N ALA A 28 -70.11 13.79 5.65
CA ALA A 28 -68.89 14.14 4.94
C ALA A 28 -67.74 14.43 5.91
N PHE A 29 -67.98 15.25 6.94
CA PHE A 29 -66.96 15.55 7.96
C PHE A 29 -66.53 14.31 8.76
N TYR A 30 -67.48 13.43 9.10
CA TYR A 30 -67.14 12.16 9.77
C TYR A 30 -66.23 11.28 8.91
N ARG A 31 -66.53 11.12 7.61
CA ARG A 31 -65.69 10.35 6.68
C ARG A 31 -64.30 10.96 6.52
N LEU A 32 -64.21 12.29 6.46
CA LEU A 32 -62.93 12.99 6.40
C LEU A 32 -62.11 12.76 7.66
N GLN A 33 -62.72 12.88 8.83
CA GLN A 33 -62.06 12.64 10.11
C GLN A 33 -61.52 11.21 10.21
N GLU A 34 -62.32 10.21 9.85
CA GLU A 34 -61.88 8.81 9.85
C GLU A 34 -60.77 8.54 8.83
N HIS A 35 -60.82 9.17 7.66
CA HIS A 35 -59.74 9.08 6.67
C HIS A 35 -58.43 9.63 7.23
N VAL A 36 -58.46 10.84 7.81
CA VAL A 36 -57.29 11.45 8.43
C VAL A 36 -56.75 10.54 9.53
N ARG A 37 -57.60 10.04 10.42
CA ARG A 37 -57.21 9.13 11.51
C ARG A 37 -56.52 7.86 11.00
N LYS A 38 -57.04 7.26 9.92
CA LYS A 38 -56.47 6.03 9.31
C LYS A 38 -55.19 6.29 8.51
N ALA A 39 -55.08 7.43 7.85
CA ALA A 39 -53.95 7.76 6.99
C ALA A 39 -52.75 8.31 7.78
N LEU A 40 -52.98 9.02 8.87
CA LEU A 40 -51.94 9.74 9.59
C LEU A 40 -50.86 8.82 10.16
N ASN A 41 -51.23 7.79 10.93
CA ASN A 41 -50.28 6.89 11.56
C ASN A 41 -49.31 6.24 10.55
N PRO A 42 -49.77 5.55 9.48
CA PRO A 42 -48.85 4.95 8.52
C PRO A 42 -48.02 5.99 7.74
N MET A 43 -48.50 7.23 7.58
CA MET A 43 -47.70 8.31 7.00
C MET A 43 -46.56 8.74 7.92
N VAL A 44 -46.82 8.83 9.23
CA VAL A 44 -45.79 9.16 10.22
C VAL A 44 -44.74 8.06 10.28
N ASP A 45 -45.15 6.78 10.33
CA ASP A 45 -44.23 5.65 10.35
C ASP A 45 -43.31 5.64 9.13
N ARG A 46 -43.88 5.81 7.93
CA ARG A 46 -43.10 5.91 6.68
C ARG A 46 -42.14 7.08 6.69
N ARG A 47 -42.53 8.23 7.26
CA ARG A 47 -41.64 9.39 7.38
C ARG A 47 -40.44 9.08 8.28
N VAL A 48 -40.68 8.39 9.40
CA VAL A 48 -39.61 7.94 10.30
C VAL A 48 -38.65 6.99 9.57
N ASP A 49 -39.18 6.02 8.83
CA ASP A 49 -38.37 5.07 8.04
C ASP A 49 -37.52 5.78 6.99
N VAL A 50 -38.11 6.72 6.24
CA VAL A 50 -37.38 7.51 5.23
C VAL A 50 -36.27 8.33 5.88
N ASN A 51 -36.52 8.96 7.03
CA ASN A 51 -35.50 9.71 7.75
C ASN A 51 -34.37 8.82 8.24
N LYS A 52 -34.69 7.62 8.75
CA LYS A 52 -33.68 6.64 9.17
C LYS A 52 -32.80 6.22 7.99
N LEU A 53 -33.43 5.87 6.86
CA LEU A 53 -32.72 5.48 5.64
C LEU A 53 -31.84 6.61 5.12
N HIS A 54 -32.32 7.85 5.19
CA HIS A 54 -31.56 9.03 4.78
C HIS A 54 -30.29 9.20 5.62
N THR A 55 -30.40 9.14 6.95
CA THR A 55 -29.25 9.23 7.86
C THR A 55 -28.25 8.10 7.62
N GLU A 56 -28.74 6.87 7.41
CA GLU A 56 -27.87 5.73 7.11
C GLU A 56 -27.12 5.94 5.80
N LEU A 57 -27.84 6.31 4.72
CA LEU A 57 -27.23 6.59 3.42
C LEU A 57 -26.16 7.67 3.53
N GLN A 58 -26.44 8.76 4.25
CA GLN A 58 -25.47 9.83 4.46
C GLN A 58 -24.21 9.31 5.19
N GLY A 59 -24.36 8.48 6.22
CA GLY A 59 -23.24 7.81 6.88
C GLY A 59 -22.39 6.98 5.92
N ARG A 60 -23.03 6.20 5.04
CA ARG A 60 -22.32 5.40 4.02
C ARG A 60 -21.60 6.27 3.00
N CYS A 61 -22.15 7.42 2.62
CA CYS A 61 -21.46 8.38 1.75
C CYS A 61 -20.16 8.88 2.41
N TYR A 62 -20.19 9.22 3.71
CA TYR A 62 -18.98 9.62 4.43
C TYR A 62 -17.93 8.51 4.50
N ASP A 63 -18.34 7.26 4.76
CA ASP A 63 -17.43 6.11 4.76
C ASP A 63 -16.71 5.96 3.41
N ILE A 64 -17.45 6.12 2.30
CA ILE A 64 -16.91 6.00 0.94
C ILE A 64 -15.95 7.15 0.65
N GLU A 65 -16.31 8.39 0.97
CA GLU A 65 -15.44 9.55 0.79
C GLU A 65 -14.13 9.39 1.58
N TYR A 66 -14.21 8.88 2.81
CA TYR A 66 -13.05 8.59 3.63
C TYR A 66 -12.17 7.50 3.01
N ALA A 67 -12.76 6.38 2.55
CA ALA A 67 -12.03 5.30 1.89
C ALA A 67 -11.33 5.78 0.61
N VAL A 68 -12.00 6.60 -0.20
CA VAL A 68 -11.40 7.22 -1.39
C VAL A 68 -10.24 8.15 -1.01
N GLY A 69 -10.39 8.93 0.07
CA GLY A 69 -9.32 9.75 0.62
C GLY A 69 -8.09 8.93 1.01
N ALA A 70 -8.29 7.81 1.70
CA ALA A 70 -7.23 6.89 2.08
C ALA A 70 -6.51 6.29 0.87
N LEU A 71 -7.25 5.83 -0.14
CA LEU A 71 -6.66 5.29 -1.38
C LEU A 71 -5.83 6.34 -2.14
N LYS A 72 -6.31 7.59 -2.22
CA LYS A 72 -5.54 8.70 -2.81
C LYS A 72 -4.28 9.01 -2.04
N ALA A 73 -4.33 8.96 -0.71
CA ALA A 73 -3.15 9.15 0.13
C ALA A 73 -2.13 8.01 -0.07
N MET A 74 -2.59 6.77 -0.19
CA MET A 74 -1.74 5.62 -0.51
C MET A 74 -1.07 5.76 -1.88
N GLY A 75 -1.77 6.30 -2.89
CA GLY A 75 -1.17 6.58 -4.20
C GLY A 75 0.06 7.48 -4.12
N LYS A 76 0.12 8.43 -3.17
CA LYS A 76 1.31 9.27 -2.95
C LYS A 76 2.53 8.51 -2.42
N ALA A 77 2.36 7.29 -1.92
CA ALA A 77 3.47 6.47 -1.44
C ALA A 77 4.24 5.77 -2.57
N GLU A 78 3.73 5.79 -3.80
CA GLU A 78 4.35 5.14 -4.97
C GLU A 78 5.79 5.61 -5.19
N ASP A 79 6.04 6.91 -5.16
CA ASP A 79 7.38 7.48 -5.35
C ASP A 79 8.35 7.03 -4.24
N SER A 80 7.88 6.97 -2.99
CA SER A 80 8.68 6.48 -1.86
C SER A 80 9.07 5.02 -2.07
N PHE A 81 8.14 4.16 -2.48
CA PHE A 81 8.45 2.75 -2.77
C PHE A 81 9.40 2.60 -3.96
N LYS A 82 9.24 3.42 -5.00
CA LYS A 82 10.15 3.44 -6.15
C LYS A 82 11.57 3.85 -5.74
N ASN A 83 11.70 4.90 -4.94
CA ASN A 83 13.00 5.35 -4.41
C ASN A 83 13.66 4.27 -3.55
N ILE A 84 12.88 3.59 -2.69
CA ILE A 84 13.39 2.46 -1.89
C ILE A 84 13.88 1.35 -2.82
N GLN A 85 13.10 0.97 -3.83
CA GLN A 85 13.47 -0.07 -4.79
C GLN A 85 14.76 0.27 -5.55
N ASP A 86 14.91 1.49 -6.03
CA ASP A 86 16.07 1.92 -6.80
C ASP A 86 17.32 1.99 -5.93
N ASN A 87 17.21 2.47 -4.69
CA ASN A 87 18.30 2.43 -3.71
C ASN A 87 18.73 0.99 -3.41
N LEU A 88 17.79 0.04 -3.27
CA LEU A 88 18.11 -1.36 -3.05
C LEU A 88 18.86 -1.97 -4.25
N LYS A 89 18.42 -1.69 -5.49
CA LYS A 89 19.14 -2.13 -6.70
C LYS A 89 20.57 -1.56 -6.73
N ASN A 90 20.72 -0.27 -6.44
CA ASN A 90 22.02 0.39 -6.40
C ASN A 90 22.95 -0.22 -5.35
N ALA A 91 22.44 -0.47 -4.13
CA ALA A 91 23.21 -1.11 -3.07
C ALA A 91 23.67 -2.53 -3.46
N ILE A 92 22.79 -3.31 -4.12
CA ILE A 92 23.14 -4.64 -4.62
C ILE A 92 24.24 -4.54 -5.69
N PHE A 93 24.11 -3.62 -6.64
CA PHE A 93 25.10 -3.40 -7.69
C PHE A 93 26.47 -3.03 -7.11
N LEU A 94 26.52 -2.04 -6.21
CA LEU A 94 27.76 -1.62 -5.56
C LEU A 94 28.40 -2.77 -4.76
N LYS A 95 27.60 -3.56 -4.05
CA LYS A 95 28.09 -4.76 -3.35
C LYS A 95 28.72 -5.77 -4.31
N GLN A 96 28.15 -5.98 -5.48
CA GLN A 96 28.73 -6.87 -6.49
C GLN A 96 30.03 -6.31 -7.06
N GLN A 97 30.09 -5.00 -7.32
CA GLN A 97 31.30 -4.32 -7.80
C GLN A 97 32.45 -4.42 -6.79
N LEU A 98 32.17 -4.20 -5.50
CA LEU A 98 33.16 -4.38 -4.43
C LEU A 98 33.68 -5.81 -4.36
N LYS A 99 32.79 -6.81 -4.38
CA LYS A 99 33.18 -8.23 -4.39
C LYS A 99 34.04 -8.59 -5.60
N TYR A 100 33.71 -8.04 -6.77
CA TYR A 100 34.49 -8.24 -7.99
C TYR A 100 35.90 -7.66 -7.85
N GLU A 101 36.03 -6.42 -7.35
CA GLU A 101 37.33 -5.82 -7.10
C GLU A 101 38.15 -6.57 -6.04
N GLU A 102 37.55 -6.96 -4.91
CA GLU A 102 38.21 -7.77 -3.88
C GLU A 102 38.75 -9.10 -4.45
N SER A 103 37.95 -9.75 -5.28
CA SER A 103 38.33 -11.00 -5.95
C SER A 103 39.48 -10.77 -6.94
N ARG A 104 39.51 -9.61 -7.62
CA ARG A 104 40.60 -9.21 -8.53
C ARG A 104 41.89 -8.94 -7.76
N LYS A 105 41.81 -8.22 -6.63
CA LYS A 105 42.95 -7.92 -5.75
C LYS A 105 43.57 -9.20 -5.18
N LYS A 106 42.77 -10.15 -4.70
CA LYS A 106 43.26 -11.46 -4.22
C LYS A 106 44.04 -12.26 -5.27
N LYS A 107 43.66 -12.18 -6.55
CA LYS A 107 44.40 -12.82 -7.66
C LYS A 107 45.72 -12.12 -8.00
N SER A 108 45.81 -10.80 -7.76
CA SER A 108 47.04 -10.04 -7.97
C SER A 108 48.10 -10.36 -6.91
N ASP A 109 47.71 -10.43 -5.63
CA ASP A 109 48.63 -10.75 -4.53
C ASP A 109 49.21 -12.16 -4.61
N THR A 110 48.44 -13.12 -5.15
CA THR A 110 48.94 -14.49 -5.37
C THR A 110 49.96 -14.58 -6.50
N ASN A 111 49.98 -13.63 -7.43
CA ASN A 111 50.91 -13.59 -8.56
C ASN A 111 52.06 -12.57 -8.36
N SER A 112 52.27 -12.13 -7.12
CA SER A 112 53.33 -11.20 -6.75
C SER A 112 54.70 -11.74 -7.20
N VAL A 113 55.46 -10.89 -7.89
CA VAL A 113 56.85 -11.16 -8.31
C VAL A 113 57.71 -11.53 -7.10
N TYR A 114 57.40 -10.98 -5.92
CA TYR A 114 58.07 -11.32 -4.67
C TYR A 114 57.88 -12.79 -4.25
N LYS A 115 56.66 -13.34 -4.36
CA LYS A 115 56.41 -14.77 -4.07
C LYS A 115 57.08 -15.69 -5.09
N ARG A 116 57.09 -15.28 -6.37
CA ARG A 116 57.77 -16.05 -7.43
C ARG A 116 59.29 -16.03 -7.24
N LEU A 117 59.86 -14.90 -6.85
CA LEU A 117 61.29 -14.79 -6.63
C LEU A 117 61.72 -15.47 -5.33
N SER A 118 60.96 -15.31 -4.23
CA SER A 118 61.28 -15.95 -2.94
C SER A 118 61.22 -17.48 -3.00
N ALA A 119 60.30 -18.05 -3.78
CA ALA A 119 60.25 -19.49 -4.03
C ALA A 119 61.48 -20.04 -4.77
N HIS A 120 62.22 -19.20 -5.49
CA HIS A 120 63.44 -19.58 -6.22
C HIS A 120 64.73 -19.10 -5.53
N ILE A 121 64.65 -18.27 -4.48
CA ILE A 121 65.79 -17.82 -3.67
C ILE A 121 66.11 -18.80 -2.52
N THR A 122 65.38 -19.91 -2.37
CA THR A 122 65.85 -21.00 -1.51
C THR A 122 67.12 -21.61 -2.13
N LEU A 123 68.28 -21.00 -1.85
CA LEU A 123 69.57 -21.56 -2.14
C LEU A 123 69.69 -22.81 -1.27
N ASP A 124 69.57 -23.97 -1.92
CA ASP A 124 69.94 -25.25 -1.34
C ASP A 124 71.48 -25.27 -1.27
N LEU A 125 72.01 -24.58 -0.26
CA LEU A 125 73.44 -24.53 0.04
C LEU A 125 73.72 -25.61 1.08
N PRO A 126 74.46 -26.69 0.76
CA PRO A 126 74.52 -27.89 1.60
C PRO A 126 75.21 -27.76 2.97
N GLU A 127 75.65 -26.58 3.40
CA GLU A 127 76.52 -26.46 4.58
C GLU A 127 76.03 -25.61 5.75
N LEU A 128 74.92 -24.86 5.66
CA LEU A 128 74.47 -24.03 6.80
C LEU A 128 72.93 -23.93 6.89
N PRO A 129 72.26 -24.87 7.60
CA PRO A 129 70.81 -24.88 7.78
C PRO A 129 70.25 -23.62 8.46
N GLU A 130 71.02 -23.01 9.37
CA GLU A 130 70.53 -21.88 10.17
C GLU A 130 70.30 -20.59 9.35
N LEU A 131 71.04 -20.40 8.25
CA LEU A 131 70.87 -19.20 7.42
C LEU A 131 69.55 -19.24 6.63
N SER A 132 69.14 -20.43 6.17
CA SER A 132 67.91 -20.60 5.39
C SER A 132 66.68 -20.26 6.22
N ASP A 133 66.66 -20.70 7.49
CA ASP A 133 65.58 -20.40 8.42
C ASP A 133 65.53 -18.93 8.80
N VAL A 134 66.69 -18.30 9.01
CA VAL A 134 66.77 -16.85 9.31
C VAL A 134 66.27 -16.02 8.12
N VAL A 135 66.62 -16.39 6.88
CA VAL A 135 66.16 -15.69 5.68
C VAL A 135 64.66 -15.87 5.49
N ARG A 136 64.13 -17.07 5.71
CA ARG A 136 62.70 -17.37 5.61
C ARG A 136 61.89 -16.67 6.70
N GLU A 137 62.38 -16.63 7.94
CA GLU A 137 61.76 -15.90 9.04
C GLU A 137 61.76 -14.38 8.77
N THR A 138 62.89 -13.84 8.30
CA THR A 138 63.03 -12.42 7.96
C THR A 138 62.10 -12.03 6.81
N ALA A 139 61.97 -12.88 5.79
CA ALA A 139 61.03 -12.68 4.69
C ALA A 139 59.57 -12.67 5.18
N ASN A 140 59.18 -13.65 6.00
CA ASN A 140 57.84 -13.71 6.58
C ASN A 140 57.52 -12.49 7.46
N ARG A 141 58.50 -11.99 8.22
CA ARG A 141 58.35 -10.83 9.11
C ARG A 141 58.21 -9.52 8.33
N ALA A 142 58.99 -9.37 7.26
CA ALA A 142 58.86 -8.24 6.33
C ALA A 142 57.49 -8.22 5.62
N GLU A 143 57.00 -9.38 5.17
CA GLU A 143 55.66 -9.51 4.59
C GLU A 143 54.54 -9.12 5.59
N HIS A 144 54.67 -9.54 6.85
CA HIS A 144 53.69 -9.18 7.89
C HIS A 144 53.64 -7.66 8.16
N MET A 145 54.79 -6.98 8.12
CA MET A 145 54.86 -5.53 8.27
C MET A 145 54.25 -4.79 7.08
N MET A 146 54.50 -5.28 5.86
CA MET A 146 53.96 -4.67 4.63
C MET A 146 52.44 -4.84 4.53
N SER A 147 51.90 -6.01 4.88
CA SER A 147 50.44 -6.22 4.88
C SER A 147 49.71 -5.31 5.87
N LYS A 148 50.26 -5.09 7.07
CA LYS A 148 49.72 -4.15 8.07
C LYS A 148 49.71 -2.70 7.58
N ALA A 149 50.75 -2.27 6.84
CA ALA A 149 50.81 -0.91 6.31
C ALA A 149 49.71 -0.65 5.26
N THR A 150 49.33 -1.65 4.48
CA THR A 150 48.30 -1.52 3.43
C THR A 150 46.85 -1.55 3.92
N HIS A 151 46.59 -1.91 5.19
CA HIS A 151 45.24 -1.92 5.78
C HIS A 151 44.97 -0.75 6.74
N SER A 152 45.94 0.14 6.93
CA SER A 152 45.88 1.30 7.84
C SER A 152 45.57 2.63 7.11
N SER A 153 45.05 2.60 5.88
CA SER A 153 44.73 3.79 5.07
C SER A 153 43.34 3.69 4.45
#